data_AF-A0A376AF56-F1
#
_entry.id   AF-A0A376AF56-F1
#
_cell.length_a   1.000
_cell.length_b   1.000
_cell.length_c   1.000
_cell.angle_alpha   90.00
_cell.angle_beta   90.00
_cell.angle_gamma   90.00
#
_symmetry.space_group_name_H-M   'P 1'
#
loop_
_entity.id
_entity.type
_entity.pdbx_description
1 polymer ?
#
loop_
_entity_poly.entity_id
_entity_poly.type
_entity_poly.pdbx_seq_one_letter_code
_entity_poly.pdbx_strand_id
1 'polypeptide(L)'
;MFRRFISCVSLLFLVGAAGSAIAEERYQPFAENRGWTVAYDRQDKVCIASPKGAKDGLFFIRPNGNVVVVLVATSKLGWLTHEQDYDVVVHTDRRKWTGTMRANVTDGSGGLYLTNPHASFMAALRDAARMTLSVDNVSYGPFSLSGSSDTLKQIANCARALDRGDFGPARTEETTQAREVTIGSGMMVDWTREDFGKTYTNGEWALTLNGEDSDEGTATAVLSVRHKDKGETAIRLETGPDEMARGQIGIYPLQWAEPGVVFSSFSGGAHCCTAVALAHASDDAVKTVELGTFDGFGVTPADLDEDGNVEFDLRDDRFLYAFSSYAESAPPVKIMGLRDGEARDVTREDAFRPVLERRLTASMRACFEQSTAGVCAGALGNAALMGYFPAALELMALEEIDKQMEDYFLDCDDTTACKGQKRFEDFAEAVAWRLENWGYGTQAVLDDKVTAFVEELARAKDGYAPENANAENEYSCGMGPLTFEYDAAKKRALVRGYEYGCNFGAAAMLKDSLVVDLLCSGEADFWMDRHVYVRDGEALMSLSATGALDAGGATRFDRCPAKPAGSSQP
;
A
#
# COMPACT_ATOMS: atom_id res chain seq x y z
N MET A 1 23.89 -6.79 12.00
CA MET A 1 24.44 -5.49 11.54
C MET A 1 23.82 -5.02 10.22
N PHE A 2 23.73 -5.85 9.17
CA PHE A 2 23.14 -5.42 7.88
C PHE A 2 21.63 -5.13 7.90
N ARG A 3 20.85 -5.82 8.77
CA ARG A 3 19.38 -5.64 8.90
C ARG A 3 18.92 -4.23 9.32
N ARG A 4 19.77 -3.43 9.98
CA ARG A 4 19.39 -2.07 10.45
C ARG A 4 19.71 -0.95 9.46
N PHE A 5 20.51 -1.20 8.42
CA PHE A 5 21.01 -0.13 7.56
C PHE A 5 20.08 0.24 6.39
N ILE A 6 19.19 -0.66 5.97
CA ILE A 6 18.30 -0.41 4.82
C ILE A 6 16.92 0.11 5.26
N SER A 7 16.52 -0.19 6.50
CA SER A 7 15.21 0.21 7.06
C SER A 7 15.04 1.71 7.29
N CYS A 8 16.09 2.53 7.11
CA CYS A 8 16.06 3.98 7.34
C CYS A 8 16.22 4.83 6.08
N VAL A 9 16.29 4.23 4.88
CA VAL A 9 16.43 5.03 3.65
C VAL A 9 15.06 5.63 3.28
N SER A 10 14.71 6.73 3.94
CA SER A 10 13.55 7.55 3.58
C SER A 10 13.82 8.25 2.24
N LEU A 11 13.15 7.79 1.18
CA LEU A 11 13.28 8.27 -0.20
C LEU A 11 12.42 9.51 -0.43
N LEU A 12 12.91 10.67 0.01
CA LEU A 12 12.35 11.98 -0.35
C LEU A 12 13.37 12.74 -1.23
N PHE A 13 13.07 12.89 -2.52
CA PHE A 13 13.85 13.76 -3.42
C PHE A 13 12.93 14.70 -4.23
N LEU A 14 13.12 16.00 -4.02
CA LEU A 14 12.39 17.13 -4.61
C LEU A 14 13.19 17.82 -5.72
N VAL A 15 12.49 18.35 -6.73
CA VAL A 15 12.94 19.50 -7.53
C VAL A 15 11.90 20.60 -7.44
N GLY A 16 12.31 21.75 -6.89
CA GLY A 16 11.58 23.02 -6.83
C GLY A 16 12.44 24.06 -6.09
N ALA A 17 12.45 25.31 -6.54
CA ALA A 17 13.48 26.32 -6.20
C ALA A 17 13.61 26.70 -4.70
N ALA A 18 12.70 26.27 -3.83
CA ALA A 18 12.82 26.41 -2.36
C ALA A 18 13.50 25.19 -1.68
N GLY A 19 13.68 24.07 -2.38
CA GLY A 19 14.25 22.82 -1.86
C GLY A 19 15.76 22.64 -2.06
N SER A 20 16.46 23.58 -2.72
CA SER A 20 17.89 23.44 -3.01
C SER A 20 18.78 23.57 -1.77
N ALA A 21 18.39 24.38 -0.77
CA ALA A 21 19.17 24.54 0.46
C ALA A 21 19.04 23.33 1.41
N ILE A 22 17.84 22.73 1.49
CA ILE A 22 17.54 21.57 2.35
C ILE A 22 18.17 20.28 1.80
N ALA A 23 18.19 20.12 0.47
CA ALA A 23 18.87 19.00 -0.18
C ALA A 23 20.41 19.06 0.00
N GLU A 24 21.01 20.26 0.03
CA GLU A 24 22.45 20.44 0.25
C GLU A 24 22.91 20.09 1.68
N GLU A 25 22.03 20.18 2.68
CA GLU A 25 22.35 19.81 4.07
C GLU A 25 22.39 18.30 4.30
N ARG A 26 21.49 17.50 3.70
CA ARG A 26 21.52 16.03 3.80
C ARG A 26 22.50 15.40 2.81
N TYR A 27 22.48 15.87 1.55
CA TYR A 27 23.26 15.28 0.47
C TYR A 27 24.44 16.17 0.12
N GLN A 28 25.64 15.71 0.46
CA GLN A 28 26.87 16.37 0.02
C GLN A 28 27.20 15.93 -1.42
N PRO A 29 27.19 16.83 -2.42
CA PRO A 29 27.53 16.47 -3.79
C PRO A 29 28.96 15.91 -3.88
N PHE A 30 29.14 14.82 -4.62
CA PHE A 30 30.45 14.19 -4.83
C PHE A 30 30.89 14.24 -6.30
N ALA A 31 29.98 13.91 -7.23
CA ALA A 31 30.25 13.97 -8.65
C ALA A 31 28.95 14.01 -9.48
N GLU A 32 29.06 14.41 -10.74
CA GLU A 32 27.96 14.33 -11.70
C GLU A 32 28.43 13.67 -13.00
N ASN A 33 27.55 12.88 -13.61
CA ASN A 33 27.73 12.31 -14.93
C ASN A 33 26.56 12.67 -15.84
N ARG A 34 26.68 12.26 -17.12
CA ARG A 34 25.58 12.35 -18.09
C ARG A 34 24.38 11.54 -17.58
N GLY A 35 23.38 12.24 -17.04
CA GLY A 35 22.12 11.66 -16.56
C GLY A 35 22.13 11.19 -15.10
N TRP A 36 23.23 11.36 -14.35
CA TRP A 36 23.34 10.88 -12.96
C TRP A 36 23.98 11.91 -12.03
N THR A 37 23.58 11.87 -10.76
CA THR A 37 24.21 12.55 -9.64
C THR A 37 24.77 11.53 -8.66
N VAL A 38 25.95 11.80 -8.10
CA VAL A 38 26.55 11.02 -7.00
C VAL A 38 26.71 11.94 -5.81
N ALA A 39 26.13 11.56 -4.68
CA ALA A 39 26.18 12.31 -3.44
C ALA A 39 26.47 11.40 -2.24
N TYR A 40 27.01 11.98 -1.18
CA TYR A 40 27.09 11.35 0.13
C TYR A 40 25.87 11.78 0.96
N ASP A 41 25.07 10.80 1.38
CA ASP A 41 23.98 10.99 2.33
C ASP A 41 24.57 11.01 3.76
N ARG A 42 24.51 12.18 4.40
CA ARG A 42 25.05 12.37 5.75
C ARG A 42 24.25 11.65 6.84
N GLN A 43 22.95 11.48 6.64
CA GLN A 43 22.03 10.85 7.61
C GLN A 43 22.28 9.36 7.64
N ASP A 44 22.20 8.71 6.48
CA ASP A 44 22.36 7.26 6.35
C ASP A 44 23.83 6.82 6.29
N LYS A 45 24.75 7.80 6.15
CA LYS A 45 26.20 7.60 6.01
C LYS A 45 26.52 6.66 4.85
N VAL A 46 25.92 6.91 3.70
CA VAL A 46 26.09 6.11 2.48
C VAL A 46 26.37 7.00 1.27
N CYS A 47 27.06 6.47 0.27
CA CYS A 47 27.14 7.11 -1.05
C CYS A 47 25.98 6.63 -1.92
N ILE A 48 25.25 7.54 -2.55
CA ILE A 48 24.11 7.25 -3.41
C ILE A 48 24.38 7.83 -4.80
N ALA A 49 24.08 7.05 -5.83
CA ALA A 49 23.96 7.56 -7.18
C ALA A 49 22.52 7.41 -7.67
N SER A 50 21.97 8.52 -8.14
CA SER A 50 20.58 8.66 -8.59
C SER A 50 20.51 9.24 -10.00
N PRO A 51 19.46 8.91 -10.77
CA PRO A 51 19.21 9.53 -12.07
C PRO A 51 18.79 10.99 -11.89
N LYS A 52 19.27 11.88 -12.77
CA LYS A 52 18.94 13.30 -12.73
C LYS A 52 17.44 13.53 -13.01
N GLY A 53 16.76 14.21 -12.09
CA GLY A 53 15.39 14.70 -12.29
C GLY A 53 14.30 13.63 -12.33
N ALA A 54 14.58 12.40 -11.87
CA ALA A 54 13.60 11.33 -11.84
C ALA A 54 13.31 10.90 -10.39
N LYS A 55 12.01 10.83 -10.04
CA LYS A 55 11.52 10.29 -8.76
C LYS A 55 11.58 8.76 -8.72
N ASP A 56 11.48 8.14 -9.89
CA ASP A 56 11.58 6.71 -10.10
C ASP A 56 12.87 6.37 -10.84
N GLY A 57 13.50 5.25 -10.51
CA GLY A 57 14.68 4.84 -11.25
C GLY A 57 15.52 3.74 -10.64
N LEU A 58 16.64 3.51 -11.30
CA LEU A 58 17.71 2.67 -10.80
C LEU A 58 18.63 3.52 -9.92
N PHE A 59 18.92 3.03 -8.72
CA PHE A 59 19.81 3.66 -7.75
C PHE A 59 20.97 2.72 -7.44
N PHE A 60 22.15 3.30 -7.27
CA PHE A 60 23.29 2.60 -6.70
C PHE A 60 23.54 3.17 -5.31
N ILE A 61 23.67 2.31 -4.31
CA ILE A 61 23.92 2.72 -2.93
C ILE A 61 25.14 1.95 -2.43
N ARG A 62 26.11 2.66 -1.85
CA ARG A 62 27.33 2.09 -1.28
C ARG A 62 27.56 2.62 0.13
N PRO A 63 27.27 1.81 1.17
CA PRO A 63 27.53 2.22 2.55
C PRO A 63 29.01 2.17 2.93
N ASN A 64 29.84 1.47 2.15
CA ASN A 64 31.31 1.41 2.28
C ASN A 64 31.94 0.90 0.98
N GLY A 65 33.27 0.85 0.92
CA GLY A 65 34.02 0.40 -0.26
C GLY A 65 33.80 -1.05 -0.69
N ASN A 66 33.20 -1.89 0.15
CA ASN A 66 33.04 -3.34 -0.06
C ASN A 66 31.61 -3.77 -0.39
N VAL A 67 30.61 -2.95 -0.06
CA VAL A 67 29.20 -3.28 -0.30
C VAL A 67 28.67 -2.46 -1.47
N VAL A 68 27.86 -3.07 -2.32
CA VAL A 68 27.08 -2.37 -3.32
C VAL A 68 25.65 -2.87 -3.29
N VAL A 69 24.71 -1.94 -3.16
CA VAL A 69 23.28 -2.19 -3.27
C VAL A 69 22.81 -1.58 -4.58
N VAL A 70 22.06 -2.35 -5.35
CA VAL A 70 21.36 -1.85 -6.53
C VAL A 70 19.88 -1.89 -6.20
N LEU A 71 19.22 -0.75 -6.28
CA LEU A 71 17.80 -0.59 -5.97
C LEU A 71 17.07 -0.09 -7.21
N VAL A 72 15.99 -0.75 -7.60
CA VAL A 72 15.02 -0.21 -8.56
C VAL A 72 13.84 0.26 -7.74
N ALA A 73 13.65 1.57 -7.63
CA ALA A 73 12.55 2.15 -6.86
C ALA A 73 11.57 2.87 -7.80
N THR A 74 10.28 2.63 -7.58
CA THR A 74 9.18 3.35 -8.25
C THR A 74 7.92 3.22 -7.41
N SER A 75 7.07 4.25 -7.39
CA SER A 75 5.76 4.16 -6.74
C SER A 75 4.93 2.98 -7.27
N LYS A 76 5.15 2.58 -8.53
CA LYS A 76 4.49 1.43 -9.16
C LYS A 76 4.87 0.07 -8.56
N LEU A 77 5.92 0.00 -7.75
CA LEU A 77 6.32 -1.21 -7.03
C LEU A 77 5.87 -1.18 -5.56
N GLY A 78 5.06 -0.20 -5.13
CA GLY A 78 4.53 -0.11 -3.76
C GLY A 78 3.66 -1.29 -3.32
N TRP A 79 3.30 -2.19 -4.24
CA TRP A 79 2.55 -3.42 -3.98
C TRP A 79 3.41 -4.57 -3.43
N LEU A 80 4.73 -4.47 -3.52
CA LEU A 80 5.61 -5.52 -3.04
C LEU A 80 5.48 -5.67 -1.51
N THR A 81 5.67 -6.87 -1.00
CA THR A 81 5.74 -7.11 0.45
C THR A 81 7.15 -6.82 0.94
N HIS A 82 7.28 -5.99 1.98
CA HIS A 82 8.59 -5.65 2.55
C HIS A 82 9.37 -6.91 2.96
N GLU A 83 10.66 -6.97 2.62
CA GLU A 83 11.57 -8.11 2.79
C GLU A 83 11.24 -9.40 2.02
N GLN A 84 10.18 -9.44 1.19
CA GLN A 84 9.89 -10.62 0.35
C GLN A 84 10.82 -10.68 -0.88
N ASP A 85 11.19 -11.89 -1.26
CA ASP A 85 11.98 -12.17 -2.45
C ASP A 85 11.05 -12.41 -3.65
N TYR A 86 11.32 -11.74 -4.78
CA TYR A 86 10.55 -11.83 -6.02
C TYR A 86 11.43 -12.31 -7.17
N ASP A 87 10.89 -13.20 -8.00
CA ASP A 87 11.53 -13.56 -9.25
C ASP A 87 11.36 -12.44 -10.27
N VAL A 88 12.47 -12.05 -10.87
CA VAL A 88 12.51 -10.93 -11.78
C VAL A 88 13.26 -11.24 -13.06
N VAL A 89 12.85 -10.53 -14.10
CA VAL A 89 13.56 -10.53 -15.37
C VAL A 89 13.97 -9.11 -15.72
N VAL A 90 15.27 -8.88 -15.78
CA VAL A 90 15.83 -7.60 -16.22
C VAL A 90 16.23 -7.71 -17.69
N HIS A 91 15.63 -6.87 -18.53
CA HIS A 91 16.01 -6.73 -19.93
C HIS A 91 16.75 -5.42 -20.13
N THR A 92 17.97 -5.48 -20.66
CA THR A 92 18.67 -4.30 -21.18
C THR A 92 18.73 -4.35 -22.69
N ASP A 93 19.10 -3.23 -23.31
CA ASP A 93 19.39 -3.16 -24.75
C ASP A 93 20.57 -4.05 -25.19
N ARG A 94 21.27 -4.67 -24.24
CA ARG A 94 22.40 -5.56 -24.49
C ARG A 94 22.13 -7.01 -24.09
N ARG A 95 21.46 -7.24 -22.96
CA ARG A 95 21.37 -8.57 -22.33
C ARG A 95 20.07 -8.74 -21.53
N LYS A 96 19.62 -9.99 -21.43
CA LYS A 96 18.62 -10.42 -20.46
C LYS A 96 19.34 -10.99 -19.23
N TRP A 97 18.83 -10.69 -18.05
CA TRP A 97 19.20 -11.31 -16.79
C TRP A 97 17.94 -11.78 -16.07
N THR A 98 18.02 -12.93 -15.42
CA THR A 98 16.94 -13.50 -14.61
C THR A 98 17.51 -13.90 -13.26
N GLY A 99 16.77 -13.64 -12.20
CA GLY A 99 17.12 -14.00 -10.83
C GLY A 99 16.12 -13.42 -9.86
N THR A 100 16.46 -13.45 -8.58
CA THR A 100 15.56 -13.02 -7.51
C THR A 100 16.04 -11.70 -6.92
N MET A 101 15.13 -10.76 -6.67
CA MET A 101 15.41 -9.48 -5.99
C MET A 101 14.55 -9.37 -4.75
N ARG A 102 15.09 -8.75 -3.69
CA ARG A 102 14.35 -8.54 -2.44
C ARG A 102 13.58 -7.23 -2.49
N ALA A 103 12.35 -7.22 -2.03
CA ALA A 103 11.54 -6.03 -1.90
C ALA A 103 11.96 -5.20 -0.68
N ASN A 104 12.08 -3.89 -0.91
CA ASN A 104 12.14 -2.87 0.12
C ASN A 104 10.99 -1.92 -0.13
N VAL A 105 9.97 -1.99 0.72
CA VAL A 105 8.81 -1.09 0.67
C VAL A 105 8.84 -0.19 1.89
N THR A 106 8.77 1.12 1.66
CA THR A 106 8.82 2.15 2.70
C THR A 106 7.94 3.30 2.24
N ASP A 107 7.00 3.75 3.09
CA ASP A 107 6.20 4.96 2.86
C ASP A 107 5.46 5.00 1.51
N GLY A 108 4.78 3.90 1.13
CA GLY A 108 4.03 3.80 -0.14
C GLY A 108 4.90 3.71 -1.42
N SER A 109 6.21 3.91 -1.29
CA SER A 109 7.19 3.67 -2.34
C SER A 109 7.76 2.26 -2.21
N GLY A 110 7.76 1.52 -3.31
CA GLY A 110 8.33 0.18 -3.35
C GLY A 110 9.56 0.13 -4.22
N GLY A 111 10.46 -0.78 -3.88
CA GLY A 111 11.59 -1.07 -4.73
C GLY A 111 12.08 -2.48 -4.56
N LEU A 112 12.77 -2.97 -5.60
CA LEU A 112 13.47 -4.23 -5.57
C LEU A 112 14.96 -3.97 -5.50
N TYR A 113 15.65 -4.67 -4.62
CA TYR A 113 17.07 -4.49 -4.43
C TYR A 113 17.87 -5.79 -4.46
N LEU A 114 19.14 -5.64 -4.83
CA LEU A 114 20.19 -6.64 -4.70
C LEU A 114 21.30 -6.08 -3.85
N THR A 115 21.71 -6.83 -2.83
CA THR A 115 22.94 -6.55 -2.07
C THR A 115 24.06 -7.41 -2.63
N ASN A 116 25.18 -6.78 -2.99
CA ASN A 116 26.32 -7.38 -3.67
C ASN A 116 25.89 -8.23 -4.89
N PRO A 117 25.18 -7.62 -5.86
CA PRO A 117 24.73 -8.29 -7.07
C PRO A 117 25.83 -9.10 -7.75
N HIS A 118 25.44 -10.25 -8.27
CA HIS A 118 26.33 -11.15 -8.99
C HIS A 118 26.97 -10.46 -10.20
N ALA A 119 28.17 -10.90 -10.58
CA ALA A 119 28.93 -10.31 -11.69
C ALA A 119 28.15 -10.31 -13.01
N SER A 120 27.28 -11.31 -13.23
CA SER A 120 26.41 -11.37 -14.42
C SER A 120 25.36 -10.26 -14.46
N PHE A 121 24.76 -9.90 -13.32
CA PHE A 121 23.84 -8.78 -13.21
C PHE A 121 24.55 -7.46 -13.48
N MET A 122 25.71 -7.25 -12.84
CA MET A 122 26.53 -6.05 -13.05
C MET A 122 27.02 -5.93 -14.50
N ALA A 123 27.28 -7.06 -15.17
CA ALA A 123 27.62 -7.08 -16.58
C ALA A 123 26.43 -6.77 -17.51
N ALA A 124 25.19 -7.05 -17.09
CA ALA A 124 23.99 -6.68 -17.85
C ALA A 124 23.73 -5.16 -17.83
N LEU A 125 24.11 -4.48 -16.74
CA LEU A 125 23.97 -3.02 -16.59
C LEU A 125 25.09 -2.22 -17.27
N ARG A 126 26.30 -2.79 -17.34
CA ARG A 126 27.47 -2.11 -17.90
C ARG A 126 27.31 -1.86 -19.41
N ASP A 127 27.50 -0.62 -19.82
CA ASP A 127 27.44 -0.14 -21.21
C ASP A 127 26.08 -0.31 -21.92
N ALA A 128 25.03 -0.62 -21.13
CA ALA A 128 23.64 -0.56 -21.55
C ALA A 128 23.13 0.88 -21.50
N ALA A 129 22.22 1.24 -22.41
CA ALA A 129 21.61 2.56 -22.43
C ALA A 129 20.22 2.58 -21.77
N ARG A 130 19.55 1.42 -21.71
CA ARG A 130 18.19 1.27 -21.17
C ARG A 130 18.01 -0.06 -20.45
N MET A 131 17.08 -0.08 -19.51
CA MET A 131 16.69 -1.25 -18.74
C MET A 131 15.17 -1.30 -18.55
N THR A 132 14.56 -2.46 -18.67
CA THR A 132 13.22 -2.77 -18.13
C THR A 132 13.35 -3.89 -17.11
N LEU A 133 12.50 -3.84 -16.09
CA LEU A 133 12.40 -4.83 -15.02
C LEU A 133 11.02 -5.48 -15.14
N SER A 134 10.94 -6.80 -15.17
CA SER A 134 9.67 -7.52 -15.16
C SER A 134 9.54 -8.32 -13.88
N VAL A 135 8.40 -8.23 -13.22
CA VAL A 135 8.03 -8.92 -11.97
C VAL A 135 6.58 -9.36 -12.11
N ASP A 136 6.27 -10.62 -11.85
CA ASP A 136 4.92 -11.18 -12.02
C ASP A 136 4.28 -10.82 -13.36
N ASN A 137 5.06 -10.99 -14.45
CA ASN A 137 4.71 -10.64 -15.83
C ASN A 137 4.40 -9.15 -16.12
N VAL A 138 4.45 -8.27 -15.12
CA VAL A 138 4.33 -6.81 -15.28
C VAL A 138 5.70 -6.20 -15.54
N SER A 139 5.82 -5.36 -16.57
CA SER A 139 7.07 -4.72 -16.94
C SER A 139 7.12 -3.24 -16.53
N TYR A 140 8.19 -2.87 -15.84
CA TYR A 140 8.51 -1.55 -15.32
C TYR A 140 9.69 -0.93 -16.09
N GLY A 141 9.60 0.38 -16.35
CA GLY A 141 10.58 1.14 -17.15
C GLY A 141 10.01 1.64 -18.49
N PRO A 142 10.86 1.97 -19.48
CA PRO A 142 12.32 1.81 -19.49
C PRO A 142 13.04 2.84 -18.61
N PHE A 143 14.00 2.36 -17.81
CA PHE A 143 14.93 3.18 -17.04
C PHE A 143 16.15 3.53 -17.88
N SER A 144 16.62 4.77 -17.79
CA SER A 144 17.86 5.19 -18.47
C SER A 144 19.09 4.66 -17.74
N LEU A 145 19.97 3.98 -18.47
CA LEU A 145 21.30 3.56 -18.01
C LEU A 145 22.43 4.39 -18.63
N SER A 146 22.09 5.42 -19.40
CA SER A 146 23.09 6.29 -20.02
C SER A 146 24.02 6.88 -18.95
N GLY A 147 25.33 6.65 -19.07
CA GLY A 147 26.32 7.12 -18.10
C GLY A 147 26.55 6.22 -16.86
N SER A 148 25.83 5.10 -16.73
CA SER A 148 25.91 4.19 -15.58
C SER A 148 27.31 3.62 -15.35
N SER A 149 28.06 3.29 -16.41
CA SER A 149 29.42 2.74 -16.31
C SER A 149 30.39 3.68 -15.59
N ASP A 150 30.30 5.00 -15.82
CA ASP A 150 31.15 5.98 -15.14
C ASP A 150 30.62 6.31 -13.75
N THR A 151 29.30 6.33 -13.58
CA THR A 151 28.64 6.46 -12.27
C THR A 151 29.05 5.34 -11.31
N LEU A 152 29.15 4.10 -11.77
CA LEU A 152 29.62 2.96 -10.98
C LEU A 152 31.07 3.14 -10.48
N LYS A 153 31.94 3.75 -11.28
CA LYS A 153 33.31 4.08 -10.84
C LYS A 153 33.30 5.20 -9.79
N GLN A 154 32.49 6.24 -10.00
CA GLN A 154 32.42 7.39 -9.11
C GLN A 154 31.80 7.06 -7.76
N ILE A 155 30.73 6.27 -7.72
CA ILE A 155 30.15 5.83 -6.45
C ILE A 155 31.11 4.92 -5.66
N ALA A 156 31.94 4.13 -6.35
CA ALA A 156 33.04 3.41 -5.70
C ALA A 156 34.15 4.33 -5.15
N ASN A 157 34.42 5.45 -5.81
CA ASN A 157 35.35 6.46 -5.31
C ASN A 157 34.78 7.19 -4.09
N CYS A 158 33.49 7.55 -4.11
CA CYS A 158 32.77 8.12 -2.98
C CYS A 158 32.84 7.20 -1.77
N ALA A 159 32.51 5.92 -1.94
CA ALA A 159 32.54 4.96 -0.84
C ALA A 159 33.94 4.77 -0.24
N ARG A 160 35.01 4.83 -1.06
CA ARG A 160 36.39 4.84 -0.57
C ARG A 160 36.76 6.14 0.17
N ALA A 161 36.17 7.27 -0.19
CA ALA A 161 36.33 8.53 0.53
C ALA A 161 35.62 8.48 1.89
N LEU A 162 34.45 7.84 1.94
CA LEU A 162 33.73 7.54 3.17
C LEU A 162 34.57 6.66 4.11
N ASP A 163 35.16 5.56 3.59
CA ASP A 163 36.02 4.68 4.38
C ASP A 163 37.26 5.39 4.97
N ARG A 164 37.73 6.47 4.32
CA ARG A 164 38.83 7.32 4.79
C ARG A 164 38.41 8.40 5.79
N GLY A 165 37.10 8.64 5.95
CA GLY A 165 36.56 9.71 6.78
C GLY A 165 36.57 11.09 6.12
N ASP A 166 36.63 11.16 4.79
CA ASP A 166 36.80 12.42 4.04
C ASP A 166 35.58 13.38 4.13
N PHE A 167 34.41 12.89 4.56
CA PHE A 167 33.16 13.67 4.62
C PHE A 167 32.91 14.42 5.95
N GLY A 168 33.76 14.20 6.97
CA GLY A 168 33.60 14.78 8.31
C GLY A 168 32.32 14.29 9.05
N PRO A 169 32.11 14.69 10.31
CA PRO A 169 30.85 14.41 11.01
C PRO A 169 29.67 15.12 10.31
N ALA A 170 28.48 14.53 10.37
CA ALA A 170 27.24 15.22 10.00
C ALA A 170 27.12 16.47 10.88
N ARG A 171 26.93 17.64 10.29
CA ARG A 171 26.54 18.83 11.08
C ARG A 171 25.05 18.70 11.42
N THR A 172 24.73 17.84 12.37
CA THR A 172 23.79 18.29 13.39
C THR A 172 24.60 19.24 14.24
N GLU A 173 24.25 20.52 14.30
CA GLU A 173 24.61 21.30 15.48
C GLU A 173 23.77 20.79 16.66
N GLU A 174 24.01 19.53 17.05
CA GLU A 174 23.73 19.06 18.40
C GLU A 174 24.75 19.77 19.30
N THR A 175 24.49 21.04 19.58
CA THR A 175 24.90 21.56 20.86
C THR A 175 24.02 20.80 21.85
N THR A 176 24.66 20.09 22.77
CA THR A 176 24.05 19.26 23.82
C THR A 176 23.30 20.11 24.87
N GLN A 177 22.80 21.29 24.44
CA GLN A 177 22.11 22.34 25.17
C GLN A 177 21.01 23.04 24.33
N ALA A 178 20.86 22.73 23.02
CA ALA A 178 19.87 23.41 22.18
C ALA A 178 18.45 23.02 22.58
N ARG A 179 17.73 23.98 23.18
CA ARG A 179 16.28 23.92 23.42
C ARG A 179 15.46 24.08 22.13
N GLU A 180 16.10 24.15 20.97
CA GLU A 180 15.46 24.45 19.69
C GLU A 180 15.96 23.50 18.59
N VAL A 181 15.03 22.92 17.85
CA VAL A 181 15.24 21.93 16.77
C VAL A 181 14.52 22.44 15.52
N THR A 182 15.21 22.55 14.40
CA THR A 182 14.56 22.89 13.13
C THR A 182 14.05 21.61 12.46
N ILE A 183 12.77 21.58 12.08
CA ILE A 183 12.14 20.42 11.41
C ILE A 183 11.67 20.81 10.00
N GLY A 184 11.96 19.94 9.03
CA GLY A 184 11.50 20.10 7.66
C GLY A 184 10.01 19.77 7.50
N SER A 185 9.37 20.34 6.48
CA SER A 185 8.02 19.90 6.09
C SER A 185 8.08 18.49 5.49
N GLY A 186 7.07 17.67 5.76
CA GLY A 186 6.97 16.29 5.29
C GLY A 186 7.78 15.28 6.12
N MET A 187 8.25 15.67 7.31
CA MET A 187 9.06 14.82 8.18
C MET A 187 8.42 14.65 9.56
N MET A 188 8.34 13.40 10.03
CA MET A 188 8.11 13.08 11.43
C MET A 188 9.45 12.98 12.16
N VAL A 189 9.54 13.57 13.34
CA VAL A 189 10.66 13.46 14.27
C VAL A 189 10.16 12.75 15.52
N ASP A 190 10.85 11.68 15.90
CA ASP A 190 10.57 10.99 17.15
C ASP A 190 10.95 11.87 18.34
N TRP A 191 10.14 11.82 19.38
CA TRP A 191 10.43 12.44 20.67
C TRP A 191 10.32 11.42 21.80
N THR A 192 10.99 11.72 22.89
CA THR A 192 11.02 10.97 24.16
C THR A 192 10.87 11.96 25.33
N ARG A 193 10.80 11.45 26.56
CA ARG A 193 10.81 12.31 27.76
C ARG A 193 12.02 13.27 27.83
N GLU A 194 13.18 12.88 27.29
CA GLU A 194 14.38 13.73 27.26
C GLU A 194 14.20 14.99 26.39
N ASP A 195 13.17 14.99 25.54
CA ASP A 195 12.83 16.09 24.66
C ASP A 195 11.87 17.11 25.31
N PHE A 196 11.40 16.87 26.54
CA PHE A 196 10.59 17.84 27.26
C PHE A 196 11.39 19.14 27.52
N GLY A 197 10.78 20.27 27.21
CA GLY A 197 11.39 21.60 27.17
C GLY A 197 12.04 21.98 25.83
N LYS A 198 12.07 21.07 24.84
CA LYS A 198 12.53 21.39 23.47
C LYS A 198 11.42 22.04 22.66
N THR A 199 11.84 22.92 21.74
CA THR A 199 10.99 23.59 20.76
C THR A 199 11.37 23.13 19.36
N TYR A 200 10.40 22.69 18.57
CA TYR A 200 10.56 22.32 17.17
C TYR A 200 10.02 23.44 16.28
N THR A 201 10.73 23.84 15.23
CA THR A 201 10.35 24.99 14.39
C THR A 201 10.64 24.76 12.91
N ASN A 202 9.83 25.38 12.03
CA ASN A 202 10.13 25.49 10.60
C ASN A 202 10.06 26.94 10.09
N GLY A 203 10.10 27.92 11.00
CA GLY A 203 9.92 29.34 10.71
C GLY A 203 8.46 29.82 10.77
N GLU A 204 7.51 28.99 10.32
CA GLU A 204 6.07 29.29 10.37
C GLU A 204 5.43 28.81 11.68
N TRP A 205 5.83 27.61 12.11
CA TRP A 205 5.39 26.97 13.35
C TRP A 205 6.49 26.95 14.39
N ALA A 206 6.13 27.17 15.64
CA ALA A 206 6.95 26.89 16.82
C ALA A 206 6.18 25.95 17.76
N LEU A 207 6.76 24.78 18.04
CA LEU A 207 6.13 23.66 18.74
C LEU A 207 6.93 23.34 20.01
N THR A 208 6.48 23.76 21.19
CA THR A 208 7.20 23.48 22.44
C THR A 208 6.60 22.25 23.13
N LEU A 209 7.40 21.19 23.25
CA LEU A 209 7.00 19.95 23.91
C LEU A 209 7.29 20.03 25.41
N ASN A 210 6.29 19.76 26.25
CA ASN A 210 6.41 19.70 27.70
C ASN A 210 5.76 18.42 28.25
N GLY A 211 6.08 18.09 29.49
CA GLY A 211 5.39 17.04 30.26
C GLY A 211 4.57 17.63 31.39
N GLU A 212 3.40 17.08 31.63
CA GLU A 212 2.62 17.25 32.86
C GLU A 212 2.58 15.89 33.58
N ASP A 213 3.09 15.82 34.81
CA ASP A 213 3.04 14.60 35.61
C ASP A 213 1.60 14.39 36.13
N SER A 214 1.09 13.16 36.09
CA SER A 214 -0.16 12.79 36.75
C SER A 214 0.11 12.15 38.12
N ASP A 215 -0.87 12.24 39.02
CA ASP A 215 -0.83 11.60 40.34
C ASP A 215 -0.74 10.05 40.25
N GLU A 216 -0.98 9.47 39.06
CA GLU A 216 -0.95 8.03 38.79
C GLU A 216 0.38 7.55 38.16
N GLY A 217 1.37 8.45 37.99
CA GLY A 217 2.67 8.12 37.38
C GLY A 217 2.64 7.95 35.86
N THR A 218 1.56 8.40 35.22
CA THR A 218 1.49 8.60 33.77
C THR A 218 1.87 10.04 33.45
N ALA A 219 2.74 10.25 32.47
CA ALA A 219 3.01 11.60 31.98
C ALA A 219 2.00 11.95 30.88
N THR A 220 1.56 13.20 30.82
CA THR A 220 0.85 13.76 29.66
C THR A 220 1.84 14.58 28.85
N ALA A 221 1.94 14.32 27.55
CA ALA A 221 2.74 15.14 26.65
C ALA A 221 1.89 16.31 26.18
N VAL A 222 2.39 17.52 26.42
CA VAL A 222 1.73 18.77 26.08
C VAL A 222 2.55 19.48 25.02
N LEU A 223 1.99 19.57 23.81
CA LEU A 223 2.58 20.32 22.71
C LEU A 223 1.93 21.70 22.61
N SER A 224 2.65 22.75 23.02
CA SER A 224 2.26 24.13 22.71
C SER A 224 2.54 24.40 21.23
N VAL A 225 1.51 24.74 20.46
CA VAL A 225 1.57 24.91 19.01
C VAL A 225 1.28 26.36 18.67
N ARG A 226 2.29 27.09 18.21
CA ARG A 226 2.18 28.50 17.80
C ARG A 226 2.45 28.67 16.32
N HIS A 227 1.52 29.29 15.61
CA HIS A 227 1.71 29.78 14.25
C HIS A 227 2.12 31.25 14.26
N LYS A 228 3.05 31.67 13.39
CA LYS A 228 3.61 33.03 13.40
C LYS A 228 2.54 34.14 13.30
N ASP A 229 1.47 33.90 12.54
CA ASP A 229 0.45 34.90 12.20
C ASP A 229 -0.96 34.58 12.74
N LYS A 230 -1.18 33.35 13.24
CA LYS A 230 -2.53 32.82 13.54
C LYS A 230 -2.77 32.50 15.01
N GLY A 231 -1.80 32.77 15.88
CA GLY A 231 -1.91 32.56 17.32
C GLY A 231 -1.36 31.21 17.80
N GLU A 232 -1.82 30.77 18.96
CA GLU A 232 -1.29 29.61 19.69
C GLU A 232 -2.42 28.77 20.27
N THR A 233 -2.19 27.46 20.35
CA THR A 233 -3.03 26.47 21.04
C THR A 233 -2.14 25.43 21.71
N ALA A 234 -2.73 24.45 22.40
CA ALA A 234 -2.01 23.32 22.96
C ALA A 234 -2.73 22.01 22.68
N ILE A 235 -1.97 20.97 22.32
CA ILE A 235 -2.45 19.60 22.20
C ILE A 235 -1.96 18.83 23.44
N ARG A 236 -2.84 18.03 24.05
CA ARG A 236 -2.51 17.17 25.20
C ARG A 236 -2.80 15.74 24.81
N LEU A 237 -1.78 14.88 24.88
CA LEU A 237 -1.92 13.46 24.63
C LEU A 237 -1.36 12.68 25.82
N GLU A 238 -2.13 11.71 26.30
CA GLU A 238 -1.65 10.79 27.33
C GLU A 238 -0.43 10.03 26.82
N THR A 239 0.53 9.79 27.71
CA THR A 239 1.71 8.98 27.44
C THR A 239 1.76 7.81 28.41
N GLY A 240 2.73 6.92 28.22
CA GLY A 240 2.95 5.82 29.14
C GLY A 240 3.51 6.23 30.50
N PRO A 241 3.81 5.23 31.35
CA PRO A 241 4.61 5.45 32.54
C PRO A 241 5.91 6.18 32.19
N ASP A 242 6.43 6.98 33.12
CA ASP A 242 7.49 7.98 32.88
C ASP A 242 8.67 7.54 31.99
N GLU A 243 9.16 6.30 32.10
CA GLU A 243 10.31 5.81 31.32
C GLU A 243 9.98 5.42 29.86
N MET A 244 8.68 5.36 29.50
CA MET A 244 8.19 4.93 28.19
C MET A 244 7.56 6.05 27.36
N ALA A 245 7.52 7.27 27.88
CA ALA A 245 6.96 8.42 27.18
C ALA A 245 7.74 8.72 25.89
N ARG A 246 7.09 8.48 24.75
CA ARG A 246 7.63 8.72 23.41
C ARG A 246 6.50 8.94 22.40
N GLY A 247 6.82 9.51 21.26
CA GLY A 247 5.87 9.72 20.18
C GLY A 247 6.53 10.42 19.00
N GLN A 248 5.75 11.10 18.17
CA GLN A 248 6.27 11.77 16.98
C GLN A 248 5.66 13.18 16.80
N ILE A 249 6.44 14.10 16.24
CA ILE A 249 6.01 15.46 15.86
C ILE A 249 6.40 15.70 14.40
N GLY A 250 5.51 16.26 13.59
CA GLY A 250 5.81 16.61 12.21
C GLY A 250 4.97 17.76 11.67
N ILE A 251 5.35 18.29 10.51
CA ILE A 251 4.63 19.37 9.81
C ILE A 251 4.34 18.93 8.38
N TYR A 252 3.06 18.82 8.00
CA TYR A 252 2.62 18.23 6.74
C TYR A 252 1.60 19.11 6.01
N PRO A 253 1.51 19.03 4.67
CA PRO A 253 0.41 19.66 3.94
C PRO A 253 -0.92 19.00 4.34
N LEU A 254 -1.75 19.74 5.09
CA LEU A 254 -3.08 19.29 5.50
C LEU A 254 -4.13 20.03 4.65
N GLN A 255 -5.08 19.28 4.08
CA GLN A 255 -6.27 19.72 3.34
C GLN A 255 -6.28 21.19 2.85
N TRP A 256 -5.89 21.43 1.60
CA TRP A 256 -6.02 22.71 0.86
C TRP A 256 -5.55 23.96 1.61
N ALA A 257 -4.73 23.79 2.65
CA ALA A 257 -4.30 24.82 3.56
C ALA A 257 -2.76 24.86 3.68
N GLU A 258 -2.27 25.89 4.37
CA GLU A 258 -0.89 25.94 4.84
C GLU A 258 -0.54 24.66 5.63
N PRO A 259 0.72 24.17 5.57
CA PRO A 259 1.12 22.98 6.30
C PRO A 259 0.71 23.06 7.78
N GLY A 260 0.15 21.97 8.31
CA GLY A 260 -0.25 21.84 9.70
C GLY A 260 0.64 20.87 10.46
N VAL A 261 0.42 20.81 11.77
CA VAL A 261 1.19 20.00 12.72
C VAL A 261 0.50 18.66 12.93
N VAL A 262 1.29 17.60 12.93
CA VAL A 262 0.89 16.26 13.37
C VAL A 262 1.62 15.95 14.67
N PHE A 263 0.88 15.55 15.69
CA PHE A 263 1.43 15.15 16.98
C PHE A 263 0.88 13.80 17.39
N SER A 264 1.78 12.89 17.77
CA SER A 264 1.41 11.59 18.30
C SER A 264 2.12 11.30 19.61
N SER A 265 1.47 10.50 20.45
CA SER A 265 1.99 10.03 21.73
C SER A 265 1.67 8.55 21.88
N PHE A 266 2.66 7.79 22.32
CA PHE A 266 2.55 6.36 22.55
C PHE A 266 2.47 6.07 24.05
N SER A 267 1.43 5.33 24.45
CA SER A 267 1.17 5.00 25.86
C SER A 267 1.99 3.81 26.39
N GLY A 268 2.74 3.11 25.55
CA GLY A 268 3.65 2.05 26.00
C GLY A 268 3.00 0.67 26.16
N GLY A 269 3.65 -0.39 25.64
CA GLY A 269 3.21 -1.79 25.68
C GLY A 269 3.28 -2.45 24.29
N ALA A 270 3.11 -3.77 24.20
CA ALA A 270 3.27 -4.50 22.93
C ALA A 270 2.09 -4.30 21.95
N HIS A 271 0.92 -3.97 22.49
CA HIS A 271 -0.37 -3.79 21.80
C HIS A 271 -1.06 -2.56 22.39
N CYS A 272 -0.28 -1.52 22.61
CA CYS A 272 -0.75 -0.29 23.24
C CYS A 272 -0.80 0.82 22.21
N CYS A 273 -1.34 1.94 22.68
CA CYS A 273 -2.01 2.85 21.80
C CYS A 273 -1.15 4.06 21.46
N THR A 274 -1.20 4.46 20.20
CA THR A 274 -0.76 5.76 19.73
C THR A 274 -1.98 6.68 19.64
N ALA A 275 -2.02 7.69 20.50
CA ALA A 275 -2.95 8.82 20.37
C ALA A 275 -2.39 9.81 19.36
N VAL A 276 -3.26 10.38 18.52
CA VAL A 276 -2.87 11.27 17.43
C VAL A 276 -3.81 12.47 17.37
N ALA A 277 -3.22 13.64 17.26
CA ALA A 277 -3.94 14.88 17.06
C ALA A 277 -3.18 15.81 16.11
N LEU A 278 -3.94 16.69 15.47
CA LEU A 278 -3.49 17.61 14.46
C LEU A 278 -3.71 19.04 14.96
N ALA A 279 -2.88 19.96 14.50
CA ALA A 279 -3.18 21.38 14.55
C ALA A 279 -3.04 22.00 13.16
N HIS A 280 -3.98 22.84 12.78
CA HIS A 280 -3.94 23.52 11.49
C HIS A 280 -4.27 25.00 11.66
N ALA A 281 -3.69 25.82 10.79
CA ALA A 281 -4.04 27.22 10.68
C ALA A 281 -5.43 27.35 10.03
N SER A 282 -6.29 28.17 10.62
CA SER A 282 -7.53 28.66 10.00
C SER A 282 -7.44 30.17 9.79
N ASP A 283 -8.50 30.81 9.30
CA ASP A 283 -8.48 32.23 8.92
C ASP A 283 -7.94 33.14 10.03
N ASP A 284 -8.34 32.91 11.29
CA ASP A 284 -8.02 33.76 12.44
C ASP A 284 -7.45 33.02 13.67
N ALA A 285 -7.35 31.69 13.64
CA ALA A 285 -6.90 30.89 14.79
C ALA A 285 -6.14 29.62 14.38
N VAL A 286 -5.34 29.08 15.28
CA VAL A 286 -4.87 27.69 15.22
C VAL A 286 -5.92 26.77 15.85
N LYS A 287 -6.42 25.80 15.08
CA LYS A 287 -7.41 24.82 15.54
C LYS A 287 -6.77 23.46 15.73
N THR A 288 -7.26 22.70 16.71
CA THR A 288 -6.82 21.33 16.99
C THR A 288 -7.90 20.33 16.59
N VAL A 289 -7.48 19.19 16.07
CA VAL A 289 -8.37 18.10 15.65
C VAL A 289 -7.81 16.80 16.21
N GLU A 290 -8.60 16.08 16.99
CA GLU A 290 -8.24 14.73 17.42
C GLU A 290 -8.49 13.76 16.28
N LEU A 291 -7.45 13.01 15.89
CA LEU A 291 -7.59 11.94 14.90
C LEU A 291 -8.11 10.67 15.57
N GLY A 292 -7.67 10.44 16.82
CA GLY A 292 -8.10 9.31 17.65
C GLY A 292 -6.92 8.58 18.27
N THR A 293 -7.21 7.37 18.73
CA THR A 293 -6.26 6.46 19.37
C THR A 293 -6.25 5.15 18.61
N PHE A 294 -5.06 4.66 18.27
CA PHE A 294 -4.87 3.51 17.40
C PHE A 294 -3.86 2.54 17.99
N ASP A 295 -4.02 1.25 17.73
CA ASP A 295 -3.05 0.25 18.17
C ASP A 295 -1.74 0.29 17.37
N GLY A 296 -0.63 0.07 18.07
CA GLY A 296 0.72 0.11 17.49
C GLY A 296 1.44 1.44 17.72
N PHE A 297 2.67 1.56 17.20
CA PHE A 297 3.50 2.75 17.36
C PHE A 297 3.52 3.60 16.09
N GLY A 298 3.19 4.88 16.25
CA GLY A 298 3.37 5.90 15.23
C GLY A 298 2.20 6.02 14.26
N VAL A 299 2.22 7.10 13.49
CA VAL A 299 1.38 7.30 12.31
C VAL A 299 2.23 7.77 11.18
N THR A 300 1.91 7.30 9.97
CA THR A 300 2.63 7.71 8.76
C THR A 300 1.68 8.52 7.89
N PRO A 301 1.73 9.86 7.95
CA PRO A 301 1.02 10.69 7.01
C PRO A 301 1.58 10.46 5.60
N ALA A 302 0.71 10.17 4.64
CA ALA A 302 1.08 9.94 3.24
C ALA A 302 0.01 10.53 2.32
N ASP A 303 0.43 11.11 1.20
CA ASP A 303 -0.45 11.53 0.11
C ASP A 303 -0.88 10.28 -0.66
N LEU A 304 -2.02 9.69 -0.27
CA LEU A 304 -2.44 8.37 -0.75
C LEU A 304 -3.19 8.44 -2.09
N ASP A 305 -3.74 9.60 -2.45
CA ASP A 305 -4.46 9.85 -3.69
C ASP A 305 -3.74 10.81 -4.67
N GLU A 306 -2.54 11.28 -4.31
CA GLU A 306 -1.69 12.18 -5.10
C GLU A 306 -2.28 13.59 -5.29
N ASP A 307 -3.12 14.06 -4.37
CA ASP A 307 -3.75 15.38 -4.41
C ASP A 307 -2.90 16.50 -3.78
N GLY A 308 -1.78 16.13 -3.13
CA GLY A 308 -0.84 17.03 -2.47
C GLY A 308 -1.13 17.31 -0.99
N ASN A 309 -2.22 16.75 -0.44
CA ASN A 309 -2.47 16.67 1.00
C ASN A 309 -2.04 15.30 1.52
N VAL A 310 -1.95 15.15 2.85
CA VAL A 310 -1.71 13.84 3.45
C VAL A 310 -2.92 13.28 4.15
N GLU A 311 -3.07 11.97 4.02
CA GLU A 311 -3.95 11.11 4.79
C GLU A 311 -3.17 10.25 5.77
N PHE A 312 -3.89 9.57 6.64
CA PHE A 312 -3.36 8.63 7.61
C PHE A 312 -3.78 7.22 7.22
N ASP A 313 -2.80 6.40 6.80
CA ASP A 313 -2.99 4.97 6.51
C ASP A 313 -3.03 4.19 7.83
N LEU A 314 -4.24 3.91 8.30
CA LEU A 314 -4.52 3.24 9.56
C LEU A 314 -5.18 1.88 9.31
N ARG A 315 -5.59 1.25 10.40
CA ARG A 315 -6.23 -0.06 10.44
C ARG A 315 -7.52 0.03 11.23
N ASP A 316 -8.49 -0.81 10.90
CA ASP A 316 -9.72 -0.91 11.70
C ASP A 316 -9.50 -1.84 12.89
N ASP A 317 -9.09 -1.24 14.02
CA ASP A 317 -8.69 -1.96 15.24
C ASP A 317 -9.79 -2.86 15.82
N ARG A 318 -11.05 -2.72 15.38
CA ARG A 318 -12.14 -3.65 15.74
C ARG A 318 -11.85 -5.11 15.33
N PHE A 319 -10.97 -5.33 14.35
CA PHE A 319 -10.56 -6.68 13.93
C PHE A 319 -9.52 -7.30 14.85
N LEU A 320 -8.80 -6.51 15.65
CA LEU A 320 -7.82 -7.01 16.59
C LEU A 320 -8.54 -7.84 17.66
N TYR A 321 -8.10 -9.09 17.86
CA TYR A 321 -8.72 -10.05 18.78
C TYR A 321 -10.15 -10.49 18.42
N ALA A 322 -10.71 -10.07 17.30
CA ALA A 322 -12.07 -10.47 16.91
C ALA A 322 -12.12 -11.87 16.27
N PHE A 323 -11.05 -12.27 15.58
CA PHE A 323 -11.00 -13.53 14.81
C PHE A 323 -9.73 -14.35 15.04
N SER A 324 -8.73 -13.78 15.70
CA SER A 324 -7.46 -14.43 16.01
C SER A 324 -6.74 -13.66 17.11
N SER A 325 -5.57 -14.14 17.54
CA SER A 325 -4.66 -13.32 18.36
C SER A 325 -4.27 -12.02 17.62
N TYR A 326 -3.80 -11.00 18.35
CA TYR A 326 -3.30 -9.75 17.74
C TYR A 326 -2.21 -10.01 16.70
N ALA A 327 -1.28 -10.92 17.00
CA ALA A 327 -0.15 -11.22 16.11
C ALA A 327 -0.59 -11.85 14.77
N GLU A 328 -1.77 -12.46 14.74
CA GLU A 328 -2.35 -13.11 13.56
C GLU A 328 -3.51 -12.30 12.96
N SER A 329 -3.81 -11.15 13.54
CA SER A 329 -4.83 -10.23 13.02
C SER A 329 -4.21 -9.39 11.90
N ALA A 330 -4.87 -9.32 10.75
CA ALA A 330 -4.51 -8.37 9.69
C ALA A 330 -5.72 -7.50 9.34
N PRO A 331 -6.03 -6.46 10.13
CA PRO A 331 -7.23 -5.65 9.92
C PRO A 331 -7.30 -5.00 8.53
N PRO A 332 -8.51 -4.71 8.02
CA PRO A 332 -8.67 -3.96 6.78
C PRO A 332 -8.13 -2.53 6.93
N VAL A 333 -7.87 -1.91 5.77
CA VAL A 333 -7.39 -0.53 5.72
C VAL A 333 -8.47 0.44 6.23
N LYS A 334 -8.02 1.44 6.98
CA LYS A 334 -8.82 2.60 7.36
C LYS A 334 -8.02 3.86 7.03
N ILE A 335 -8.57 4.72 6.20
CA ILE A 335 -7.92 5.96 5.79
C ILE A 335 -8.63 7.11 6.47
N MET A 336 -7.89 7.85 7.28
CA MET A 336 -8.40 9.08 7.89
C MET A 336 -7.81 10.26 7.14
N GLY A 337 -8.64 11.27 6.86
CA GLY A 337 -8.22 12.52 6.22
C GLY A 337 -8.81 13.71 6.96
N LEU A 338 -8.20 14.88 6.76
CA LEU A 338 -8.80 16.13 7.21
C LEU A 338 -9.78 16.63 6.13
N ARG A 339 -11.03 16.87 6.51
CA ARG A 339 -12.09 17.37 5.64
C ARG A 339 -12.87 18.47 6.37
N ASP A 340 -12.78 19.68 5.85
CA ASP A 340 -13.40 20.90 6.36
C ASP A 340 -12.94 21.24 7.79
N GLY A 341 -11.68 20.93 8.10
CA GLY A 341 -11.13 21.11 9.44
C GLY A 341 -11.55 20.04 10.46
N GLU A 342 -12.12 18.92 10.02
CA GLU A 342 -12.48 17.78 10.86
C GLU A 342 -11.81 16.50 10.37
N ALA A 343 -11.42 15.62 11.30
CA ALA A 343 -10.95 14.28 10.96
C ALA A 343 -12.15 13.44 10.50
N ARG A 344 -12.07 12.88 9.29
CA ARG A 344 -13.10 12.01 8.71
C ARG A 344 -12.50 10.71 8.22
N ASP A 345 -13.28 9.63 8.34
CA ASP A 345 -12.99 8.38 7.66
C ASP A 345 -13.30 8.58 6.17
N VAL A 346 -12.24 8.65 5.37
CA VAL A 346 -12.29 8.89 3.93
C VAL A 346 -12.06 7.61 3.14
N THR A 347 -11.99 6.46 3.82
CA THR A 347 -11.65 5.15 3.22
C THR A 347 -12.47 4.83 1.97
N ARG A 348 -13.74 5.23 1.94
CA ARG A 348 -14.70 4.94 0.85
C ARG A 348 -14.82 6.05 -0.20
N GLU A 349 -14.04 7.12 -0.13
CA GLU A 349 -14.01 8.13 -1.18
C GLU A 349 -13.41 7.54 -2.47
N ASP A 350 -13.93 7.92 -3.64
CA ASP A 350 -13.51 7.36 -4.93
C ASP A 350 -12.00 7.53 -5.20
N ALA A 351 -11.40 8.59 -4.67
CA ALA A 351 -9.97 8.89 -4.78
C ALA A 351 -9.08 7.77 -4.19
N PHE A 352 -9.53 7.10 -3.13
CA PHE A 352 -8.77 6.03 -2.47
C PHE A 352 -9.08 4.64 -3.02
N ARG A 353 -9.95 4.53 -4.02
CA ARG A 353 -10.26 3.24 -4.66
C ARG A 353 -9.00 2.47 -5.09
N PRO A 354 -7.97 3.07 -5.72
CA PRO A 354 -6.75 2.35 -6.06
C PRO A 354 -6.00 1.81 -4.83
N VAL A 355 -6.09 2.48 -3.68
CA VAL A 355 -5.51 2.00 -2.42
C VAL A 355 -6.28 0.76 -1.94
N LEU A 356 -7.61 0.81 -1.95
CA LEU A 356 -8.46 -0.32 -1.57
C LEU A 356 -8.22 -1.54 -2.47
N GLU A 357 -8.12 -1.35 -3.78
CA GLU A 357 -7.87 -2.43 -4.75
C GLU A 357 -6.57 -3.17 -4.42
N ARG A 358 -5.48 -2.42 -4.15
CA ARG A 358 -4.18 -2.99 -3.76
C ARG A 358 -4.24 -3.70 -2.41
N ARG A 359 -4.95 -3.13 -1.43
CA ARG A 359 -5.09 -3.73 -0.10
C ARG A 359 -5.90 -5.02 -0.16
N LEU A 360 -6.97 -5.05 -0.95
CA LEU A 360 -7.78 -6.22 -1.18
C LEU A 360 -6.96 -7.36 -1.79
N THR A 361 -6.31 -7.14 -2.94
CA THR A 361 -5.53 -8.20 -3.61
C THR A 361 -4.40 -8.76 -2.74
N ALA A 362 -3.66 -7.88 -2.05
CA ALA A 362 -2.61 -8.31 -1.12
C ALA A 362 -3.18 -9.14 0.05
N SER A 363 -4.30 -8.71 0.63
CA SER A 363 -4.94 -9.44 1.74
C SER A 363 -5.57 -10.77 1.30
N MET A 364 -6.12 -10.85 0.09
CA MET A 364 -6.62 -12.11 -0.49
C MET A 364 -5.50 -13.12 -0.67
N ARG A 365 -4.35 -12.69 -1.21
CA ARG A 365 -3.16 -13.55 -1.34
C ARG A 365 -2.68 -14.05 0.03
N ALA A 366 -2.56 -13.16 1.01
CA ALA A 366 -2.16 -13.53 2.37
C ALA A 366 -3.15 -14.52 3.02
N CYS A 367 -4.46 -14.32 2.83
CA CYS A 367 -5.48 -15.25 3.30
C CYS A 367 -5.34 -16.62 2.62
N PHE A 368 -5.12 -16.66 1.30
CA PHE A 368 -4.95 -17.92 0.58
C PHE A 368 -3.71 -18.70 1.03
N GLU A 369 -2.60 -18.00 1.29
CA GLU A 369 -1.35 -18.62 1.75
C GLU A 369 -1.44 -19.15 3.19
N GLN A 370 -2.11 -18.43 4.08
CA GLN A 370 -2.09 -18.71 5.52
C GLN A 370 -3.35 -19.43 6.01
N SER A 371 -4.51 -19.15 5.40
CA SER A 371 -5.82 -19.65 5.80
C SER A 371 -6.16 -19.42 7.29
N THR A 372 -5.59 -18.37 7.90
CA THR A 372 -5.89 -18.01 9.29
C THR A 372 -7.09 -17.05 9.35
N ALA A 373 -7.97 -17.25 10.33
CA ALA A 373 -9.21 -16.48 10.46
C ALA A 373 -8.97 -14.97 10.58
N GLY A 374 -7.92 -14.54 11.29
CA GLY A 374 -7.55 -13.12 11.43
C GLY A 374 -7.15 -12.44 10.11
N VAL A 375 -6.35 -13.12 9.29
CA VAL A 375 -5.91 -12.60 7.99
C VAL A 375 -7.07 -12.61 6.99
N CYS A 376 -7.83 -13.70 6.96
CA CYS A 376 -8.98 -13.84 6.07
C CYS A 376 -10.12 -12.88 6.42
N ALA A 377 -10.38 -12.60 7.70
CA ALA A 377 -11.35 -11.59 8.11
C ALA A 377 -10.94 -10.20 7.60
N GLY A 378 -9.66 -9.86 7.70
CA GLY A 378 -9.10 -8.65 7.12
C GLY A 378 -9.35 -8.50 5.62
N ALA A 379 -9.11 -9.58 4.88
CA ALA A 379 -9.36 -9.63 3.44
C ALA A 379 -10.86 -9.43 3.11
N LEU A 380 -11.74 -10.05 3.87
CA LEU A 380 -13.20 -9.83 3.76
C LEU A 380 -13.61 -8.41 4.12
N GLY A 381 -12.95 -7.78 5.10
CA GLY A 381 -13.16 -6.37 5.43
C GLY A 381 -12.80 -5.44 4.26
N ASN A 382 -11.63 -5.64 3.65
CA ASN A 382 -11.23 -4.90 2.45
C ASN A 382 -12.20 -5.16 1.28
N ALA A 383 -12.65 -6.40 1.11
CA ALA A 383 -13.61 -6.76 0.07
C ALA A 383 -14.94 -6.04 0.29
N ALA A 384 -15.41 -5.98 1.53
CA ALA A 384 -16.66 -5.33 1.90
C ALA A 384 -16.63 -3.79 1.71
N LEU A 385 -15.45 -3.14 1.83
CA LEU A 385 -15.30 -1.72 1.50
C LEU A 385 -15.60 -1.43 0.02
N MET A 386 -15.38 -2.42 -0.83
CA MET A 386 -15.53 -2.31 -2.28
C MET A 386 -16.74 -3.07 -2.85
N GLY A 387 -17.58 -3.67 -2.00
CA GLY A 387 -18.75 -4.45 -2.44
C GLY A 387 -18.44 -5.85 -2.98
N TYR A 388 -17.27 -6.40 -2.63
CA TYR A 388 -16.80 -7.73 -3.05
C TYR A 388 -16.91 -8.80 -1.97
N PHE A 389 -17.48 -8.53 -0.79
CA PHE A 389 -17.50 -9.50 0.30
C PHE A 389 -18.01 -10.90 -0.10
N PRO A 390 -19.16 -11.05 -0.79
CA PRO A 390 -19.65 -12.36 -1.20
C PRO A 390 -18.75 -13.05 -2.24
N ALA A 391 -18.13 -12.25 -3.12
CA ALA A 391 -17.20 -12.74 -4.14
C ALA A 391 -15.90 -13.25 -3.52
N ALA A 392 -15.36 -12.51 -2.54
CA ALA A 392 -14.17 -12.88 -1.80
C ALA A 392 -14.40 -14.11 -0.91
N LEU A 393 -15.54 -14.19 -0.23
CA LEU A 393 -15.87 -15.32 0.66
C LEU A 393 -15.90 -16.67 -0.09
N GLU A 394 -16.41 -16.69 -1.32
CA GLU A 394 -16.44 -17.93 -2.13
C GLU A 394 -15.04 -18.41 -2.56
N LEU A 395 -14.05 -17.52 -2.57
CA LEU A 395 -12.67 -17.86 -2.90
C LEU A 395 -11.90 -18.41 -1.69
N MET A 396 -12.49 -18.38 -0.49
CA MET A 396 -11.81 -18.79 0.74
C MET A 396 -11.93 -20.30 1.00
N ALA A 397 -10.87 -20.87 1.55
CA ALA A 397 -10.85 -22.25 2.04
C ALA A 397 -11.49 -22.34 3.44
N LEU A 398 -12.81 -22.11 3.53
CA LEU A 398 -13.54 -22.00 4.80
C LEU A 398 -13.29 -23.18 5.75
N GLU A 399 -13.30 -24.42 5.24
CA GLU A 399 -13.05 -25.61 6.06
C GLU A 399 -11.67 -25.59 6.73
N GLU A 400 -10.65 -25.06 6.06
CA GLU A 400 -9.30 -24.94 6.62
C GLU A 400 -9.22 -23.81 7.64
N ILE A 401 -9.89 -22.69 7.36
CA ILE A 401 -10.01 -21.56 8.29
C ILE A 401 -10.67 -22.01 9.60
N ASP A 402 -11.81 -22.71 9.51
CA ASP A 402 -12.55 -23.20 10.66
C ASP A 402 -11.74 -24.19 11.50
N LYS A 403 -10.90 -25.03 10.87
CA LYS A 403 -10.03 -25.98 11.60
C LYS A 403 -8.94 -25.29 12.42
N GLN A 404 -8.46 -24.13 11.97
CA GLN A 404 -7.39 -23.38 12.63
C GLN A 404 -7.93 -22.38 13.66
N MET A 405 -9.20 -22.00 13.56
CA MET A 405 -9.84 -21.03 14.44
C MET A 405 -10.10 -21.61 15.83
N GLU A 406 -9.73 -20.86 16.87
CA GLU A 406 -10.04 -21.25 18.25
C GLU A 406 -11.53 -21.01 18.56
N ASP A 407 -12.14 -21.95 19.29
CA ASP A 407 -13.59 -21.96 19.55
C ASP A 407 -14.13 -20.67 20.17
N TYR A 408 -13.36 -19.96 21.00
CA TYR A 408 -13.83 -18.76 21.69
C TYR A 408 -14.01 -17.55 20.76
N PHE A 409 -13.40 -17.54 19.56
CA PHE A 409 -13.65 -16.48 18.58
C PHE A 409 -15.04 -16.58 17.96
N LEU A 410 -15.67 -17.76 18.03
CA LEU A 410 -17.06 -17.97 17.64
C LEU A 410 -18.04 -17.57 18.75
N ASP A 411 -17.58 -17.32 19.98
CA ASP A 411 -18.44 -16.85 21.05
C ASP A 411 -18.76 -15.36 20.90
N CYS A 412 -19.96 -15.00 21.34
CA CYS A 412 -20.45 -13.63 21.33
C CYS A 412 -20.88 -13.26 22.76
N ASP A 413 -19.90 -12.83 23.56
CA ASP A 413 -20.05 -12.63 25.01
C ASP A 413 -20.81 -11.34 25.37
N ASP A 414 -20.82 -10.33 24.49
CA ASP A 414 -21.60 -9.11 24.70
C ASP A 414 -23.07 -9.34 24.35
N THR A 415 -23.85 -9.77 25.33
CA THR A 415 -25.30 -10.04 25.15
C THR A 415 -26.10 -8.90 24.50
N THR A 416 -25.65 -7.63 24.60
CA THR A 416 -26.33 -6.48 23.99
C THR A 416 -25.91 -6.33 22.53
N ALA A 417 -24.59 -6.33 22.25
CA ALA A 417 -24.08 -6.26 20.88
C ALA A 417 -24.55 -7.47 20.06
N CYS A 418 -24.51 -8.65 20.66
CA CYS A 418 -24.83 -9.94 20.04
C CYS A 418 -26.33 -10.18 19.85
N LYS A 419 -27.20 -9.26 20.30
CA LYS A 419 -28.68 -9.35 20.16
C LYS A 419 -29.25 -10.72 20.57
N GLY A 420 -28.66 -11.35 21.59
CA GLY A 420 -29.05 -12.67 22.10
C GLY A 420 -28.40 -13.88 21.40
N GLN A 421 -27.61 -13.69 20.35
CA GLN A 421 -26.76 -14.73 19.79
C GLN A 421 -25.60 -14.99 20.75
N LYS A 422 -25.42 -16.24 21.19
CA LYS A 422 -24.33 -16.58 22.13
C LYS A 422 -23.09 -17.09 21.42
N ARG A 423 -23.27 -17.67 20.23
CA ARG A 423 -22.22 -18.33 19.46
C ARG A 423 -22.59 -18.38 17.99
N PHE A 424 -21.60 -18.25 17.12
CA PHE A 424 -21.68 -18.45 15.66
C PHE A 424 -21.39 -19.92 15.31
N GLU A 425 -21.97 -20.41 14.23
CA GLU A 425 -21.77 -21.78 13.72
C GLU A 425 -20.34 -21.97 13.23
N ASP A 426 -19.83 -21.03 12.43
CA ASP A 426 -18.54 -21.08 11.77
C ASP A 426 -17.95 -19.68 11.55
N PHE A 427 -16.75 -19.63 10.97
CA PHE A 427 -16.07 -18.39 10.60
C PHE A 427 -16.92 -17.52 9.67
N ALA A 428 -17.60 -18.12 8.69
CA ALA A 428 -18.36 -17.39 7.68
C ALA A 428 -19.56 -16.65 8.30
N GLU A 429 -20.28 -17.28 9.23
CA GLU A 429 -21.35 -16.62 9.99
C GLU A 429 -20.80 -15.52 10.89
N ALA A 430 -19.72 -15.82 11.64
CA ALA A 430 -19.12 -14.86 12.57
C ALA A 430 -18.63 -13.59 11.87
N VAL A 431 -17.92 -13.74 10.75
CA VAL A 431 -17.37 -12.60 10.01
C VAL A 431 -18.47 -11.80 9.33
N ALA A 432 -19.44 -12.45 8.68
CA ALA A 432 -20.55 -11.73 8.04
C ALA A 432 -21.32 -10.90 9.06
N TRP A 433 -21.66 -11.49 10.22
CA TRP A 433 -22.41 -10.81 11.26
C TRP A 433 -21.63 -9.63 11.87
N ARG A 434 -20.34 -9.82 12.20
CA ARG A 434 -19.53 -8.76 12.82
C ARG A 434 -19.34 -7.59 11.85
N LEU A 435 -19.02 -7.87 10.59
CA LEU A 435 -18.85 -6.85 9.56
C LEU A 435 -20.14 -6.04 9.35
N GLU A 436 -21.31 -6.69 9.28
CA GLU A 436 -22.60 -5.98 9.18
C GLU A 436 -22.83 -5.03 10.36
N ASN A 437 -22.61 -5.50 11.60
CA ASN A 437 -22.78 -4.65 12.78
C ASN A 437 -21.72 -3.53 12.87
N TRP A 438 -20.58 -3.71 12.24
CA TRP A 438 -19.53 -2.70 12.10
C TRP A 438 -19.73 -1.73 10.93
N GLY A 439 -20.80 -1.90 10.14
CA GLY A 439 -21.16 -1.02 9.02
C GLY A 439 -20.44 -1.35 7.71
N TYR A 440 -19.97 -2.59 7.54
CA TYR A 440 -19.45 -3.09 6.26
C TYR A 440 -20.56 -3.67 5.40
N GLY A 441 -20.44 -3.51 4.07
CA GLY A 441 -21.38 -4.08 3.11
C GLY A 441 -21.06 -5.54 2.81
N THR A 442 -21.83 -6.46 3.36
CA THR A 442 -21.65 -7.93 3.20
C THR A 442 -22.59 -8.54 2.16
N GLN A 443 -23.59 -7.79 1.69
CA GLN A 443 -24.63 -8.33 0.80
C GLN A 443 -24.24 -8.16 -0.67
N ALA A 444 -24.47 -9.19 -1.48
CA ALA A 444 -24.35 -9.10 -2.93
C ALA A 444 -25.57 -8.33 -3.44
N VAL A 445 -25.35 -7.15 -4.04
CA VAL A 445 -26.41 -6.39 -4.69
C VAL A 445 -26.17 -6.39 -6.20
N LEU A 446 -26.43 -7.53 -6.85
CA LEU A 446 -26.67 -7.53 -8.28
C LEU A 446 -28.11 -7.09 -8.50
N ASP A 447 -28.32 -6.01 -9.26
CA ASP A 447 -29.67 -5.58 -9.59
C ASP A 447 -30.38 -6.60 -10.51
N ASP A 448 -31.72 -6.56 -10.56
CA ASP A 448 -32.51 -7.51 -11.36
C ASP A 448 -32.15 -7.47 -12.86
N LYS A 449 -31.70 -6.33 -13.38
CA LYS A 449 -31.30 -6.19 -14.79
C LYS A 449 -29.93 -6.81 -15.04
N VAL A 450 -28.97 -6.62 -14.13
CA VAL A 450 -27.68 -7.32 -14.16
C VAL A 450 -27.90 -8.82 -14.09
N THR A 451 -28.77 -9.26 -13.17
CA THR A 451 -29.14 -10.67 -13.02
C THR A 451 -29.70 -11.23 -14.33
N ALA A 452 -30.71 -10.57 -14.92
CA ALA A 452 -31.30 -11.00 -16.19
C ALA A 452 -30.27 -11.03 -17.34
N PHE A 453 -29.35 -10.07 -17.38
CA PHE A 453 -28.28 -10.02 -18.38
C PHE A 453 -27.34 -11.22 -18.24
N VAL A 454 -26.87 -11.52 -17.02
CA VAL A 454 -25.96 -12.66 -16.78
C VAL A 454 -26.67 -14.00 -17.00
N GLU A 455 -27.92 -14.15 -16.55
CA GLU A 455 -28.73 -15.36 -16.80
C GLU A 455 -28.88 -15.64 -18.30
N GLU A 456 -29.00 -14.60 -19.13
CA GLU A 456 -29.05 -14.74 -20.57
C GLU A 456 -27.70 -15.20 -21.13
N LEU A 457 -26.59 -14.59 -20.72
CA LEU A 457 -25.25 -15.00 -21.13
C LEU A 457 -24.96 -16.45 -20.74
N ALA A 458 -25.40 -16.87 -19.55
CA ALA A 458 -25.24 -18.23 -19.04
C ALA A 458 -26.01 -19.30 -19.85
N ARG A 459 -26.93 -18.91 -20.75
CA ARG A 459 -27.57 -19.84 -21.69
C ARG A 459 -26.61 -20.35 -22.77
N ALA A 460 -25.51 -19.65 -23.03
CA ALA A 460 -24.44 -20.12 -23.89
C ALA A 460 -23.52 -21.08 -23.10
N LYS A 461 -23.98 -22.31 -22.89
CA LYS A 461 -23.26 -23.32 -22.08
C LYS A 461 -21.86 -23.64 -22.58
N ASP A 462 -21.65 -23.58 -23.90
CA ASP A 462 -20.35 -23.83 -24.53
C ASP A 462 -19.45 -22.59 -24.55
N GLY A 463 -19.93 -21.45 -24.03
CA GLY A 463 -19.18 -20.22 -23.86
C GLY A 463 -19.10 -19.34 -25.11
N TYR A 464 -18.21 -18.36 -25.03
CA TYR A 464 -17.87 -17.42 -26.10
C TYR A 464 -16.36 -17.42 -26.31
N ALA A 465 -15.91 -17.33 -27.56
CA ALA A 465 -14.50 -17.25 -27.91
C ALA A 465 -14.24 -16.05 -28.82
N PRO A 466 -13.05 -15.44 -28.80
CA PRO A 466 -12.72 -14.36 -29.71
C PRO A 466 -13.00 -14.76 -31.18
N GLU A 467 -13.58 -13.85 -31.99
CA GLU A 467 -14.00 -14.12 -33.39
C GLU A 467 -12.88 -14.75 -34.25
N ASN A 468 -11.62 -14.44 -33.93
CA ASN A 468 -10.44 -14.94 -34.65
C ASN A 468 -9.59 -15.91 -33.82
N ALA A 469 -10.16 -16.57 -32.81
CA ALA A 469 -9.44 -17.52 -31.97
C ALA A 469 -9.05 -18.77 -32.78
N ASN A 470 -7.75 -19.09 -32.79
CA ASN A 470 -7.29 -20.40 -33.25
C ASN A 470 -7.74 -21.47 -32.23
N ALA A 471 -8.12 -22.66 -32.69
CA ALA A 471 -8.57 -23.77 -31.83
C ALA A 471 -7.50 -24.25 -30.84
N GLU A 472 -6.23 -23.95 -31.10
CA GLU A 472 -5.10 -24.24 -30.20
C GLU A 472 -4.77 -23.07 -29.25
N ASN A 473 -5.42 -21.91 -29.39
CA ASN A 473 -5.22 -20.80 -28.49
C ASN A 473 -6.07 -20.96 -27.23
N GLU A 474 -5.51 -20.49 -26.12
CA GLU A 474 -6.25 -20.18 -24.90
C GLU A 474 -7.45 -19.28 -25.23
N TYR A 475 -8.56 -19.49 -24.53
CA TYR A 475 -9.85 -18.79 -24.74
C TYR A 475 -10.61 -19.18 -26.02
N SER A 476 -10.12 -20.16 -26.79
CA SER A 476 -10.89 -20.72 -27.90
C SER A 476 -12.03 -21.62 -27.41
N CYS A 477 -13.00 -21.91 -28.28
CA CYS A 477 -14.08 -22.85 -27.95
C CYS A 477 -13.60 -24.27 -27.58
N GLY A 478 -12.38 -24.64 -28.00
CA GLY A 478 -11.74 -25.89 -27.66
C GLY A 478 -10.89 -25.85 -26.39
N MET A 479 -10.51 -24.65 -25.92
CA MET A 479 -9.48 -24.47 -24.89
C MET A 479 -9.87 -23.32 -23.94
N GLY A 480 -10.88 -23.58 -23.09
CA GLY A 480 -11.32 -22.68 -22.03
C GLY A 480 -12.00 -21.39 -22.51
N PRO A 481 -13.13 -21.47 -23.26
CA PRO A 481 -13.86 -20.29 -23.69
C PRO A 481 -14.42 -19.50 -22.50
N LEU A 482 -14.79 -18.25 -22.74
CA LEU A 482 -15.42 -17.39 -21.75
C LEU A 482 -16.83 -17.92 -21.42
N THR A 483 -17.07 -18.38 -20.20
CA THR A 483 -18.40 -18.84 -19.75
C THR A 483 -18.93 -17.98 -18.63
N PHE A 484 -20.25 -17.82 -18.58
CA PHE A 484 -20.96 -17.09 -17.53
C PHE A 484 -21.85 -18.05 -16.76
N GLU A 485 -21.90 -17.92 -15.44
CA GLU A 485 -22.79 -18.71 -14.60
C GLU A 485 -23.51 -17.77 -13.62
N TYR A 486 -24.75 -18.13 -13.30
CA TYR A 486 -25.54 -17.45 -12.28
C TYR A 486 -26.14 -18.48 -11.33
N ASP A 487 -25.85 -18.34 -10.04
CA ASP A 487 -26.44 -19.10 -8.95
C ASP A 487 -27.55 -18.28 -8.31
N ALA A 488 -28.80 -18.63 -8.61
CA ALA A 488 -29.97 -17.94 -8.07
C ALA A 488 -30.17 -18.13 -6.56
N ALA A 489 -29.70 -19.26 -6.00
CA ALA A 489 -29.82 -19.53 -4.56
C ALA A 489 -28.86 -18.64 -3.77
N LYS A 490 -27.64 -18.47 -4.29
CA LYS A 490 -26.63 -17.60 -3.71
C LYS A 490 -26.72 -16.13 -4.18
N LYS A 491 -27.54 -15.84 -5.20
CA LYS A 491 -27.60 -14.56 -5.92
C LYS A 491 -26.23 -14.08 -6.39
N ARG A 492 -25.48 -14.99 -7.02
CA ARG A 492 -24.09 -14.74 -7.43
C ARG A 492 -23.90 -15.01 -8.91
N ALA A 493 -23.04 -14.19 -9.52
CA ALA A 493 -22.61 -14.33 -10.89
C ALA A 493 -21.10 -14.57 -10.92
N LEU A 494 -20.66 -15.38 -11.87
CA LEU A 494 -19.25 -15.60 -12.14
C LEU A 494 -19.00 -15.68 -13.64
N VAL A 495 -17.78 -15.33 -14.03
CA VAL A 495 -17.26 -15.52 -15.38
C VAL A 495 -15.98 -16.35 -15.30
N ARG A 496 -15.82 -17.34 -16.17
CA ARG A 496 -14.63 -18.20 -16.25
C ARG A 496 -14.00 -18.09 -17.61
N GLY A 497 -12.68 -18.23 -17.65
CA GLY A 497 -11.91 -18.40 -18.88
C GLY A 497 -10.91 -19.54 -18.72
N TYR A 498 -9.92 -19.57 -19.60
CA TYR A 498 -8.79 -20.49 -19.49
C TYR A 498 -8.00 -20.21 -18.20
N GLU A 499 -7.95 -21.20 -17.31
CA GLU A 499 -7.17 -21.23 -16.06
C GLU A 499 -7.48 -20.14 -15.01
N TYR A 500 -8.61 -19.43 -15.16
CA TYR A 500 -9.10 -18.49 -14.14
C TYR A 500 -10.63 -18.47 -13.99
N GLY A 501 -11.07 -17.97 -12.85
CA GLY A 501 -12.46 -17.61 -12.58
C GLY A 501 -12.55 -16.25 -11.91
N CYS A 502 -13.60 -15.49 -12.23
CA CYS A 502 -13.87 -14.20 -11.64
C CYS A 502 -15.28 -14.14 -11.08
N ASN A 503 -15.39 -13.76 -9.81
CA ASN A 503 -16.66 -13.52 -9.15
C ASN A 503 -17.07 -12.06 -9.36
N PHE A 504 -18.37 -11.83 -9.56
CA PHE A 504 -18.91 -10.50 -9.73
C PHE A 504 -18.95 -9.77 -8.38
N GLY A 505 -18.38 -8.57 -8.34
CA GLY A 505 -18.55 -7.60 -7.27
C GLY A 505 -19.61 -6.56 -7.63
N ALA A 506 -19.23 -5.29 -7.57
CA ALA A 506 -20.11 -4.18 -7.98
C ALA A 506 -20.45 -4.27 -9.48
N ALA A 507 -21.73 -4.21 -9.81
CA ALA A 507 -22.19 -4.30 -11.19
C ALA A 507 -23.38 -3.38 -11.43
N ALA A 508 -23.45 -2.79 -12.62
CA ALA A 508 -24.55 -1.93 -13.02
C ALA A 508 -24.79 -2.00 -14.52
N MET A 509 -26.07 -1.90 -14.90
CA MET A 509 -26.46 -1.69 -16.30
C MET A 509 -26.42 -0.21 -16.67
N LEU A 510 -25.58 0.15 -17.63
CA LEU A 510 -25.58 1.44 -18.30
C LEU A 510 -26.20 1.29 -19.69
N LYS A 511 -27.50 1.60 -19.81
CA LYS A 511 -28.32 1.26 -20.98
C LYS A 511 -28.28 -0.26 -21.23
N ASP A 512 -27.70 -0.68 -22.34
CA ASP A 512 -27.59 -2.09 -22.76
C ASP A 512 -26.20 -2.69 -22.48
N SER A 513 -25.36 -1.95 -21.76
CA SER A 513 -23.99 -2.34 -21.41
C SER A 513 -23.92 -2.68 -19.93
N LEU A 514 -23.41 -3.87 -19.61
CA LEU A 514 -23.07 -4.26 -18.24
C LEU A 514 -21.68 -3.71 -17.92
N VAL A 515 -21.57 -2.87 -16.90
CA VAL A 515 -20.29 -2.49 -16.29
C VAL A 515 -20.15 -3.30 -15.01
N VAL A 516 -19.08 -4.07 -14.91
CA VAL A 516 -18.86 -4.98 -13.78
C VAL A 516 -17.43 -4.91 -13.28
N ASP A 517 -17.33 -4.85 -11.97
CA ASP A 517 -16.12 -4.98 -11.18
C ASP A 517 -15.98 -6.46 -10.80
N LEU A 518 -14.87 -7.08 -11.20
CA LEU A 518 -14.60 -8.51 -11.07
C LEU A 518 -13.46 -8.74 -10.08
N LEU A 519 -13.62 -9.75 -9.20
CA LEU A 519 -12.55 -10.27 -8.36
C LEU A 519 -12.16 -11.64 -8.89
N CYS A 520 -10.96 -11.72 -9.43
CA CYS A 520 -10.48 -12.88 -10.17
C CYS A 520 -9.45 -13.67 -9.37
N SER A 521 -9.40 -14.96 -9.65
CA SER A 521 -8.38 -15.88 -9.17
C SER A 521 -7.99 -16.87 -10.27
N GLY A 522 -6.70 -17.15 -10.40
CA GLY A 522 -6.14 -18.08 -11.39
C GLY A 522 -4.64 -18.23 -11.15
N GLU A 523 -4.07 -19.39 -11.48
CA GLU A 523 -2.63 -19.67 -11.29
C GLU A 523 -2.05 -19.32 -9.90
N ALA A 524 -2.88 -19.47 -8.84
CA ALA A 524 -2.55 -19.09 -7.46
C ALA A 524 -2.35 -17.58 -7.22
N ASP A 525 -2.90 -16.72 -8.07
CA ASP A 525 -2.92 -15.27 -7.86
C ASP A 525 -4.35 -14.70 -7.84
N PHE A 526 -4.46 -13.46 -7.36
CA PHE A 526 -5.68 -12.66 -7.27
C PHE A 526 -5.48 -11.29 -7.91
N TRP A 527 -6.44 -10.89 -8.74
CA TRP A 527 -6.47 -9.55 -9.30
C TRP A 527 -7.89 -9.03 -9.40
N MET A 528 -8.01 -7.73 -9.60
CA MET A 528 -9.28 -7.09 -9.89
C MET A 528 -9.27 -6.65 -11.34
N ASP A 529 -10.40 -6.80 -12.00
CA ASP A 529 -10.59 -6.24 -13.33
C ASP A 529 -11.95 -5.56 -13.43
N ARG A 530 -12.04 -4.58 -14.31
CA ARG A 530 -13.31 -3.95 -14.65
C ARG A 530 -13.63 -4.23 -16.10
N HIS A 531 -14.80 -4.81 -16.32
CA HIS A 531 -15.30 -5.14 -17.63
C HIS A 531 -16.50 -4.31 -18.03
N VAL A 532 -16.56 -3.98 -19.32
CA VAL A 532 -17.79 -3.57 -19.98
C VAL A 532 -18.20 -4.65 -20.97
N TYR A 533 -19.33 -5.27 -20.72
CA TYR A 533 -19.93 -6.30 -21.58
C TYR A 533 -21.11 -5.70 -22.35
N VAL A 534 -21.13 -5.88 -23.67
CA VAL A 534 -22.21 -5.39 -24.54
C VAL A 534 -22.62 -6.50 -25.49
N ARG A 535 -23.93 -6.76 -25.62
CA ARG A 535 -24.44 -7.72 -26.61
C ARG A 535 -24.33 -7.13 -28.01
N ASP A 536 -23.91 -7.97 -28.96
CA ASP A 536 -23.96 -7.67 -30.39
C ASP A 536 -24.53 -8.87 -31.17
N GLY A 537 -25.86 -8.95 -31.21
CA GLY A 537 -26.57 -10.12 -31.74
C GLY A 537 -26.37 -11.34 -30.85
N GLU A 538 -25.85 -12.43 -31.42
CA GLU A 538 -25.46 -13.63 -30.66
C GLU A 538 -24.02 -13.54 -30.11
N ALA A 539 -23.28 -12.50 -30.48
CA ALA A 539 -21.92 -12.26 -30.00
C ALA A 539 -21.93 -11.35 -28.76
N LEU A 540 -20.77 -11.31 -28.10
CA LEU A 540 -20.50 -10.51 -26.93
C LEU A 540 -19.28 -9.61 -27.19
N MET A 541 -19.43 -8.31 -27.02
CA MET A 541 -18.31 -7.39 -26.93
C MET A 541 -17.87 -7.29 -25.47
N SER A 542 -16.57 -7.38 -25.23
CA SER A 542 -15.93 -7.16 -23.93
C SER A 542 -14.89 -6.06 -24.05
N LEU A 543 -14.78 -5.22 -23.03
CA LEU A 543 -13.69 -4.28 -22.85
C LEU A 543 -13.20 -4.39 -21.42
N SER A 544 -11.93 -4.78 -21.24
CA SER A 544 -11.23 -4.78 -19.95
C SER A 544 -10.54 -3.44 -19.71
N ALA A 545 -10.63 -2.90 -18.49
CA ALA A 545 -9.95 -1.67 -18.10
C ALA A 545 -8.47 -1.91 -17.77
N THR A 546 -8.11 -3.10 -17.28
CA THR A 546 -6.73 -3.46 -16.92
C THR A 546 -5.99 -4.20 -18.03
N GLY A 547 -6.73 -4.73 -19.02
CA GLY A 547 -6.20 -5.51 -20.12
C GLY A 547 -5.95 -6.98 -19.78
N ALA A 548 -6.37 -7.47 -18.61
CA ALA A 548 -6.12 -8.84 -18.16
C ALA A 548 -6.78 -9.89 -19.08
N LEU A 549 -7.96 -9.60 -19.64
CA LEU A 549 -8.60 -10.47 -20.64
C LEU A 549 -8.38 -9.98 -22.09
N ASP A 550 -8.17 -8.68 -22.28
CA ASP A 550 -8.21 -8.01 -23.58
C ASP A 550 -7.16 -6.88 -23.67
N ALA A 551 -5.88 -7.24 -23.80
CA ALA A 551 -4.77 -6.27 -23.87
C ALA A 551 -4.81 -5.31 -25.10
N GLY A 552 -5.75 -5.52 -26.04
CA GLY A 552 -5.86 -4.80 -27.31
C GLY A 552 -7.03 -3.79 -27.42
N GLY A 553 -7.81 -3.60 -26.36
CA GLY A 553 -9.05 -2.79 -26.40
C GLY A 553 -10.30 -3.67 -26.42
N ALA A 554 -11.38 -3.22 -27.06
CA ALA A 554 -12.62 -3.99 -27.09
C ALA A 554 -12.48 -5.24 -27.98
N THR A 555 -12.76 -6.42 -27.43
CA THR A 555 -12.71 -7.70 -28.13
C THR A 555 -14.14 -8.19 -28.41
N ARG A 556 -14.35 -8.71 -29.63
CA ARG A 556 -15.57 -9.42 -30.00
C ARG A 556 -15.40 -10.91 -29.74
N PHE A 557 -16.33 -11.48 -28.98
CA PHE A 557 -16.45 -12.90 -28.71
C PHE A 557 -17.69 -13.46 -29.41
N ASP A 558 -17.51 -14.45 -30.27
CA ASP A 558 -18.60 -15.18 -30.88
C ASP A 558 -19.01 -16.37 -30.01
N ARG A 559 -20.30 -16.71 -30.07
CA ARG A 559 -20.83 -17.86 -29.34
C ARG A 559 -20.22 -19.16 -29.86
N CYS A 560 -19.74 -19.99 -28.94
CA CYS A 560 -19.20 -21.29 -29.30
C CYS A 560 -20.29 -22.23 -29.83
N PRO A 561 -19.97 -23.06 -30.85
CA PRO A 561 -20.92 -24.03 -31.37
C PRO A 561 -21.21 -25.08 -30.30
N ALA A 562 -22.48 -25.55 -30.26
CA ALA A 562 -22.90 -26.58 -29.31
C ALA A 562 -22.04 -27.84 -29.48
N LYS A 563 -21.43 -28.31 -28.39
CA LYS A 563 -20.67 -29.57 -28.42
C LYS A 563 -21.60 -30.74 -28.78
N PRO A 564 -21.20 -31.65 -29.68
CA PRO A 564 -22.00 -32.84 -29.99
C PRO A 564 -22.23 -33.67 -28.73
N ALA A 565 -23.48 -34.05 -28.47
CA ALA A 565 -23.82 -34.91 -27.33
C ALA A 565 -23.02 -36.22 -27.40
N GLY A 566 -22.02 -36.38 -26.52
CA GLY A 566 -21.17 -37.57 -26.45
C GLY A 566 -19.66 -37.34 -26.58
N SER A 567 -19.20 -36.12 -26.87
CA SER A 567 -17.76 -35.80 -26.80
C SER A 567 -17.35 -35.48 -25.36
N SER A 568 -17.26 -36.51 -24.51
CA SER A 568 -16.54 -36.41 -23.24
C SER A 568 -15.06 -36.75 -23.50
N GLN A 569 -14.16 -35.77 -23.41
CA GLN A 569 -12.78 -35.91 -22.92
C GLN A 569 -11.93 -34.66 -23.19
N PRO A 570 -10.88 -34.44 -22.39
CA PRO A 570 -10.85 -34.27 -20.93
C PRO A 570 -11.05 -32.81 -20.54
#